data_AF-A0A929YEX4-F1
#
_entry.id   AF-A0A929YEX4-F1
#
_cell.length_a   1.000
_cell.length_b   1.000
_cell.length_c   1.000
_cell.angle_alpha   90.00
_cell.angle_beta   90.00
_cell.angle_gamma   90.00
#
_symmetry.space_group_name_H-M   'P 1'
#
loop_
_entity.id
_entity.type
_entity.pdbx_description
1 polymer ?
#
loop_
_entity_poly.entity_id
_entity_poly.type
_entity_poly.pdbx_seq_one_letter_code
_entity_poly.pdbx_strand_id
1 'polypeptide(L)'
;MDGNYIEKDLLQINYEKEFMSVDLTAPIMLKHRYEMAFSLEVGEHLDEKYADVFVDSITRASDIVLFSAALPGQYGVHHVNERYISYWIEKFSDRQYQCFDIMRPHFWWDHDIDLDYRQNMMIFVKQNADGVNEAVVGKLRSMETHIYDIAHPEFLEARTKAWRYWMDKVEQFETRHTLMAKLLKKVWARYK
;
A
#
# COMPACT_ATOMS: atom_id res chain seq x y z
N MET A 1 -14.15 6.50 5.33
CA MET A 1 -14.32 7.60 4.36
C MET A 1 -13.72 7.13 3.05
N ASP A 2 -14.40 7.33 1.92
CA ASP A 2 -13.91 6.86 0.62
C ASP A 2 -14.65 7.60 -0.52
N GLY A 3 -14.32 7.32 -1.77
CA GLY A 3 -14.97 7.91 -2.94
C GLY A 3 -16.45 7.54 -3.09
N ASN A 4 -17.14 8.24 -3.99
CA ASN A 4 -18.56 8.02 -4.29
C ASN A 4 -18.84 6.79 -5.16
N TYR A 5 -17.80 6.08 -5.59
CA TYR A 5 -17.87 4.84 -6.37
C TYR A 5 -18.17 3.60 -5.51
N ILE A 6 -18.14 3.72 -4.18
CA ILE A 6 -18.39 2.59 -3.27
C ILE A 6 -19.85 2.14 -3.36
N GLU A 7 -20.05 0.85 -3.62
CA GLU A 7 -21.34 0.20 -3.58
C GLU A 7 -21.77 -0.02 -2.13
N LYS A 8 -22.95 0.53 -1.76
CA LYS A 8 -23.45 0.51 -0.39
C LYS A 8 -23.59 -0.90 0.19
N ASP A 9 -23.97 -1.86 -0.64
CA ASP A 9 -24.28 -3.24 -0.24
C ASP A 9 -23.02 -4.07 0.08
N LEU A 10 -21.83 -3.58 -0.29
CA LEU A 10 -20.56 -4.23 0.03
C LEU A 10 -20.00 -3.83 1.40
N LEU A 11 -20.54 -2.76 2.00
CA LEU A 11 -20.05 -2.25 3.27
C LEU A 11 -20.59 -3.05 4.46
N GLN A 12 -19.68 -3.39 5.38
CA GLN A 12 -20.01 -4.00 6.66
C GLN A 12 -20.33 -2.96 7.76
N ILE A 13 -20.63 -1.72 7.36
CA ILE A 13 -20.93 -0.58 8.24
C ILE A 13 -22.23 0.09 7.81
N ASN A 14 -22.83 0.89 8.70
CA ASN A 14 -24.01 1.67 8.37
C ASN A 14 -23.63 2.85 7.45
N TYR A 15 -23.95 2.74 6.16
CA TYR A 15 -23.61 3.77 5.17
C TYR A 15 -24.03 5.19 5.59
N GLU A 16 -25.27 5.38 6.03
CA GLU A 16 -25.82 6.72 6.30
C GLU A 16 -25.25 7.36 7.59
N LYS A 17 -24.69 6.55 8.51
CA LYS A 17 -24.19 7.03 9.81
C LYS A 17 -22.67 7.02 9.92
N GLU A 18 -22.01 6.07 9.25
CA GLU A 18 -20.60 5.73 9.47
C GLU A 18 -19.77 5.92 8.20
N PHE A 19 -20.39 5.96 7.02
CA PHE A 19 -19.70 6.25 5.78
C PHE A 19 -19.78 7.74 5.42
N MET A 20 -18.66 8.28 4.98
CA MET A 20 -18.59 9.63 4.42
C MET A 20 -17.92 9.53 3.06
N SER A 21 -18.66 9.95 2.03
CA SER A 21 -18.10 10.06 0.69
C SER A 21 -17.27 11.34 0.58
N VAL A 22 -16.00 11.19 0.21
CA VAL A 22 -15.03 12.30 0.12
C VAL A 22 -14.13 12.12 -1.09
N ASP A 23 -13.60 13.23 -1.60
CA ASP A 23 -12.49 13.22 -2.55
C ASP A 23 -11.17 13.15 -1.76
N LEU A 24 -10.50 11.99 -1.80
CA LEU A 24 -9.22 11.76 -1.12
C LEU A 24 -8.06 12.57 -1.71
N THR A 25 -8.25 13.17 -2.89
CA THR A 25 -7.26 14.05 -3.55
C THR A 25 -7.31 15.50 -3.06
N ALA A 26 -8.32 15.83 -2.24
CA ALA A 26 -8.51 17.14 -1.64
C ALA A 26 -8.30 17.11 -0.12
N PRO A 27 -7.99 18.24 0.54
CA PRO A 27 -7.87 18.30 1.98
C PRO A 27 -9.16 17.88 2.69
N ILE A 28 -9.08 16.87 3.56
CA ILE A 28 -10.19 16.43 4.40
C ILE A 28 -10.14 17.17 5.73
N MET A 29 -11.22 17.89 6.04
CA MET A 29 -11.38 18.66 7.28
C MET A 29 -12.33 17.94 8.23
N LEU A 30 -11.77 17.39 9.31
CA LEU A 30 -12.52 16.69 10.34
C LEU A 30 -12.84 17.62 11.50
N LYS A 31 -14.04 17.50 12.07
CA LYS A 31 -14.46 18.28 13.24
C LYS A 31 -13.77 17.84 14.52
N HIS A 32 -13.31 16.60 14.56
CA HIS A 32 -12.70 15.95 15.70
C HIS A 32 -11.47 15.17 15.25
N ARG A 33 -10.52 15.00 16.16
CA ARG A 33 -9.44 14.02 16.01
C ARG A 33 -9.87 12.71 16.67
N TYR A 34 -9.31 11.61 16.18
CA TYR A 34 -9.59 10.26 16.62
C TYR A 34 -8.37 9.66 17.31
N GLU A 35 -8.61 8.65 18.15
CA GLU A 35 -7.55 7.92 18.85
C GLU A 35 -6.61 7.21 17.87
N MET A 36 -7.13 6.79 16.72
CA MET A 36 -6.37 6.17 15.64
C MET A 36 -7.02 6.43 14.28
N ALA A 37 -6.22 6.53 13.22
CA ALA A 37 -6.68 6.60 11.83
C ALA A 37 -6.15 5.40 11.03
N PHE A 38 -6.98 4.83 10.18
CA PHE A 38 -6.63 3.71 9.30
C PHE A 38 -6.69 4.12 7.84
N SER A 39 -5.68 3.73 7.07
CA SER A 39 -5.63 3.86 5.61
C SER A 39 -4.89 2.65 5.05
N LEU A 40 -5.63 1.63 4.62
CA LEU A 40 -5.06 0.35 4.20
C LEU A 40 -5.33 0.13 2.71
N GLU A 41 -4.28 -0.04 1.90
CA GLU A 41 -4.32 -0.24 0.45
C GLU A 41 -5.13 0.90 -0.25
N VAL A 42 -4.65 2.14 -0.06
CA VAL A 42 -5.29 3.35 -0.62
C VAL A 42 -4.30 4.23 -1.38
N GLY A 43 -3.10 4.45 -0.83
CA GLY A 43 -2.14 5.43 -1.34
C GLY A 43 -1.67 5.17 -2.78
N GLU A 44 -1.67 3.90 -3.19
CA GLU A 44 -1.31 3.42 -4.52
C GLU A 44 -2.33 3.79 -5.61
N HIS A 45 -3.58 4.08 -5.23
CA HIS A 45 -4.64 4.43 -6.15
C HIS A 45 -4.70 5.94 -6.46
N LEU A 46 -4.01 6.76 -5.68
CA LEU A 46 -3.96 8.20 -5.84
C LEU A 46 -2.72 8.61 -6.62
N ASP A 47 -2.87 9.49 -7.62
CA ASP A 47 -1.70 10.05 -8.33
C ASP A 47 -0.68 10.61 -7.33
N GLU A 48 0.61 10.44 -7.62
CA GLU A 48 1.73 10.87 -6.77
C GLU A 48 1.60 12.33 -6.28
N LYS A 49 1.10 13.23 -7.15
CA LYS A 49 0.89 14.65 -6.85
C LYS A 49 -0.07 14.90 -5.67
N TYR A 50 -0.92 13.93 -5.32
CA TYR A 50 -1.86 14.05 -4.21
C TYR A 50 -1.37 13.37 -2.92
N ALA A 51 -0.22 12.70 -2.96
CA ALA A 51 0.30 11.96 -1.80
C ALA A 51 0.48 12.86 -0.57
N ASP A 52 0.94 14.11 -0.74
CA ASP A 52 1.09 15.04 0.40
C ASP A 52 -0.25 15.49 0.97
N VAL A 53 -1.23 15.80 0.12
CA VAL A 53 -2.59 16.16 0.57
C VAL A 53 -3.27 15.00 1.29
N PHE A 54 -3.01 13.78 0.83
CA PHE A 54 -3.51 12.56 1.43
C PHE A 54 -2.91 12.32 2.81
N VAL A 55 -1.57 12.34 2.93
CA VAL A 55 -0.87 12.17 4.21
C VAL A 55 -1.23 13.30 5.18
N ASP A 56 -1.39 14.54 4.71
CA ASP A 56 -1.92 15.65 5.51
C ASP A 56 -3.30 15.34 6.10
N SER A 57 -4.19 14.75 5.31
CA SER A 57 -5.55 14.43 5.74
C SER A 57 -5.57 13.33 6.80
N ILE A 58 -4.75 12.29 6.62
CA ILE A 58 -4.66 11.18 7.59
C ILE A 58 -4.01 11.65 8.90
N THR A 59 -2.91 12.40 8.83
CA THR A 59 -2.20 12.90 10.03
C THR A 59 -2.98 13.97 10.78
N ARG A 60 -3.86 14.73 10.11
CA ARG A 60 -4.86 15.59 10.80
C ARG A 60 -5.85 14.75 11.61
N ALA A 61 -6.20 13.55 11.14
CA ALA A 61 -7.21 12.72 11.78
C ALA A 61 -6.75 12.13 13.11
N SER A 62 -5.48 11.73 13.24
CA SER A 62 -4.98 11.12 14.47
C SER A 62 -3.45 11.23 14.58
N ASP A 63 -2.95 11.20 15.82
CA ASP A 63 -1.52 11.08 16.13
C ASP A 63 -1.00 9.64 16.01
N ILE A 64 -1.89 8.65 15.82
CA ILE A 64 -1.55 7.25 15.57
C ILE A 64 -2.24 6.82 14.27
N VAL A 65 -1.45 6.34 13.31
CA VAL A 65 -1.94 5.95 11.99
C VAL A 65 -1.52 4.53 11.68
N LEU A 66 -2.47 3.65 11.35
CA LEU A 66 -2.19 2.38 10.68
C LEU A 66 -2.29 2.61 9.19
N PHE A 67 -1.19 2.37 8.48
CA PHE A 67 -1.07 2.70 7.06
C PHE A 67 -0.57 1.50 6.28
N SER A 68 -1.10 1.30 5.08
CA SER A 68 -0.54 0.42 4.09
C SER A 68 -0.78 0.98 2.68
N ALA A 69 0.15 0.72 1.78
CA ALA A 69 0.04 1.05 0.37
C ALA A 69 0.93 0.12 -0.44
N ALA A 70 0.51 -0.19 -1.66
CA ALA A 70 1.17 -1.17 -2.51
C ALA A 70 2.60 -0.76 -2.90
N LEU A 71 3.53 -1.72 -2.83
CA LEU A 71 4.91 -1.56 -3.31
C LEU A 71 5.02 -1.72 -4.85
N PRO A 72 6.12 -1.26 -5.49
CA PRO A 72 6.28 -1.36 -6.93
C PRO A 72 6.16 -2.78 -7.49
N GLY A 73 5.27 -2.95 -8.46
CA GLY A 73 4.97 -4.22 -9.10
C GLY A 73 4.15 -5.20 -8.26
N GLN A 74 3.53 -4.74 -7.18
CA GLN A 74 2.44 -5.46 -6.52
C GLN A 74 1.25 -5.54 -7.50
N TYR A 75 0.52 -6.65 -7.48
CA TYR A 75 -0.67 -6.76 -8.34
C TYR A 75 -1.82 -5.95 -7.74
N GLY A 76 -2.79 -5.58 -8.58
CA GLY A 76 -4.02 -4.93 -8.13
C GLY A 76 -4.66 -4.13 -9.25
N VAL A 77 -5.78 -3.48 -8.95
CA VAL A 77 -6.57 -2.72 -9.92
C VAL A 77 -6.28 -1.24 -9.73
N HIS A 78 -5.95 -0.54 -10.81
CA HIS A 78 -5.76 0.92 -10.78
C HIS A 78 -4.67 1.37 -9.78
N HIS A 79 -3.52 0.69 -9.80
CA HIS A 79 -2.34 1.16 -9.09
C HIS A 79 -1.58 2.16 -9.98
N VAL A 80 -1.59 3.43 -9.59
CA VAL A 80 -0.95 4.53 -10.34
C VAL A 80 0.24 5.12 -9.57
N ASN A 81 0.37 4.80 -8.29
CA ASN A 81 1.40 5.33 -7.41
C ASN A 81 1.96 4.25 -6.45
N GLU A 82 2.38 3.13 -7.01
CA GLU A 82 3.07 2.09 -6.24
C GLU A 82 4.44 2.63 -5.78
N ARG A 83 4.65 2.65 -4.46
CA ARG A 83 5.84 3.24 -3.85
C ARG A 83 6.33 2.36 -2.72
N TYR A 84 7.65 2.28 -2.59
CA TYR A 84 8.25 1.64 -1.42
C TYR A 84 7.80 2.34 -0.15
N ILE A 85 7.76 1.60 0.96
CA ILE A 85 7.31 2.17 2.22
C ILE A 85 8.22 3.31 2.70
N SER A 86 9.51 3.29 2.36
CA SER A 86 10.44 4.41 2.61
C SER A 86 9.97 5.76 2.06
N TYR A 87 9.32 5.79 0.89
CA TYR A 87 8.71 7.00 0.34
C TYR A 87 7.60 7.54 1.24
N TRP A 88 6.73 6.66 1.74
CA TRP A 88 5.67 7.06 2.67
C TRP A 88 6.26 7.48 4.01
N ILE A 89 7.31 6.81 4.49
CA ILE A 89 8.05 7.19 5.70
C ILE A 89 8.56 8.63 5.61
N GLU A 90 9.16 9.03 4.49
CA GLU A 90 9.61 10.41 4.28
C GLU A 90 8.44 11.40 4.41
N LYS A 91 7.31 11.15 3.76
CA LYS A 91 6.13 12.02 3.83
C LYS A 91 5.53 12.14 5.22
N PHE A 92 5.48 11.04 5.96
CA PHE A 92 5.03 11.05 7.35
C PHE A 92 6.04 11.76 8.27
N SER A 93 7.34 11.58 8.01
CA SER A 93 8.43 12.23 8.76
C SER A 93 8.40 13.76 8.63
N ASP A 94 8.06 14.31 7.46
CA ASP A 94 7.84 15.76 7.27
C ASP A 94 6.76 16.33 8.20
N ARG A 95 5.85 15.48 8.66
CA ARG A 95 4.78 15.78 9.62
C ARG A 95 5.12 15.32 11.02
N GLN A 96 6.38 14.98 11.30
CA GLN A 96 6.91 14.50 12.58
C GLN A 96 6.28 13.18 13.04
N TYR A 97 5.99 12.27 12.13
CA TYR A 97 5.59 10.90 12.46
C TYR A 97 6.79 9.97 12.29
N GLN A 98 6.97 9.06 13.24
CA GLN A 98 7.92 7.96 13.13
C GLN A 98 7.18 6.69 12.73
N CYS A 99 7.74 5.95 11.77
CA CYS A 99 7.25 4.63 11.37
C CYS A 99 7.74 3.55 12.33
N PHE A 100 6.94 2.51 12.56
CA PHE A 100 7.36 1.32 13.26
C PHE A 100 6.86 0.08 12.53
N ASP A 101 7.78 -0.82 12.21
CA ASP A 101 7.47 -2.13 11.66
C ASP A 101 7.29 -3.17 12.78
N ILE A 102 6.21 -3.00 13.54
CA ILE A 102 5.88 -3.91 14.65
C ILE A 102 4.82 -4.93 14.29
N MET A 103 4.14 -4.79 13.16
CA MET A 103 3.01 -5.64 12.78
C MET A 103 3.48 -6.84 11.96
N ARG A 104 4.22 -6.58 10.87
CA ARG A 104 4.69 -7.62 9.92
C ARG A 104 5.44 -8.78 10.60
N PRO A 105 6.33 -8.55 11.60
CA PRO A 105 7.01 -9.66 12.28
C PRO A 105 6.07 -10.66 12.98
N HIS A 106 4.85 -10.26 13.35
CA HIS A 106 3.91 -11.11 14.09
C HIS A 106 3.06 -11.99 13.19
N PHE A 107 2.79 -11.56 11.95
CA PHE A 107 1.87 -12.24 11.04
C PHE A 107 2.44 -12.50 9.64
N TRP A 108 3.75 -12.37 9.45
CA TRP A 108 4.39 -12.52 8.13
C TRP A 108 3.93 -13.78 7.39
N TRP A 109 3.81 -14.91 8.09
CA TRP A 109 3.38 -16.19 7.52
C TRP A 109 1.95 -16.59 7.91
N ASP A 110 1.15 -15.67 8.42
CA ASP A 110 -0.22 -15.95 8.81
C ASP A 110 -1.16 -15.94 7.59
N HIS A 111 -1.44 -17.12 7.05
CA HIS A 111 -2.28 -17.24 5.86
C HIS A 111 -3.76 -16.94 6.09
N ASP A 112 -4.19 -16.69 7.33
CA ASP A 112 -5.53 -16.18 7.62
C ASP A 112 -5.64 -14.66 7.34
N ILE A 113 -4.49 -14.00 7.06
CA ILE A 113 -4.40 -12.59 6.69
C ILE A 113 -3.97 -12.47 5.22
N ASP A 114 -4.69 -11.65 4.45
CA ASP A 114 -4.37 -11.38 3.06
C ASP A 114 -2.93 -10.89 2.88
N LEU A 115 -2.31 -11.33 1.80
CA LEU A 115 -0.88 -11.11 1.54
C LEU A 115 -0.54 -9.61 1.48
N ASP A 116 -1.43 -8.78 0.94
CA ASP A 116 -1.25 -7.32 0.83
C ASP A 116 -1.13 -6.68 2.23
N TYR A 117 -1.99 -7.08 3.18
CA TYR A 117 -1.91 -6.60 4.57
C TYR A 117 -0.68 -7.11 5.32
N ARG A 118 -0.29 -8.38 5.10
CA ARG A 118 0.93 -8.94 5.70
C ARG A 118 2.19 -8.18 5.30
N GLN A 119 2.21 -7.69 4.06
CA GLN A 119 3.34 -7.06 3.42
C GLN A 119 3.47 -5.56 3.71
N ASN A 120 2.36 -4.82 3.63
CA ASN A 120 2.39 -3.36 3.53
C ASN A 120 2.10 -2.64 4.85
N MET A 121 1.55 -3.34 5.85
CA MET A 121 1.01 -2.68 7.04
C MET A 121 2.11 -2.18 7.99
N MET A 122 2.04 -0.88 8.28
CA MET A 122 2.93 -0.15 9.19
C MET A 122 2.14 0.71 10.17
N ILE A 123 2.72 1.01 11.33
CA ILE A 123 2.18 2.02 12.24
C ILE A 123 3.06 3.26 12.24
N PHE A 124 2.41 4.43 12.16
CA PHE A 124 3.05 5.74 12.22
C PHE A 124 2.56 6.47 13.46
N VAL A 125 3.49 7.01 14.25
CA VAL A 125 3.16 7.71 15.51
C VAL A 125 3.79 9.09 15.54
N LYS A 126 2.96 10.11 15.80
CA LYS A 126 3.38 11.50 15.99
C LYS A 126 4.36 11.60 17.16
N GLN A 127 5.48 12.26 16.91
CA GLN A 127 6.49 12.53 17.93
C GLN A 127 6.06 13.70 18.82
N ASN A 128 6.30 13.58 20.13
CA ASN A 128 6.02 14.61 21.14
C ASN A 128 4.55 15.08 21.22
N ALA A 129 3.57 14.22 20.91
CA ALA A 129 2.16 14.53 21.06
C ALA A 129 1.70 14.33 22.52
N ASP A 130 0.89 15.25 23.06
CA ASP A 130 0.45 15.26 24.47
C ASP A 130 -0.30 13.98 24.90
N GLY A 131 -0.87 13.22 23.95
CA GLY A 131 -1.58 11.96 24.19
C GLY A 131 -0.76 10.70 23.92
N VAL A 132 0.46 10.81 23.41
CA VAL A 132 1.31 9.68 23.07
C VAL A 132 2.28 9.41 24.22
N ASN A 133 2.14 8.25 24.86
CA ASN A 133 2.98 7.88 26.00
C ASN A 133 4.41 7.56 25.52
N GLU A 134 5.39 8.36 25.93
CA GLU A 134 6.81 8.15 25.59
C GLU A 134 7.35 6.77 26.01
N ALA A 135 6.80 6.15 27.05
CA ALA A 135 7.18 4.77 27.39
C ALA A 135 6.69 3.76 26.33
N VAL A 136 5.52 4.00 25.75
CA VAL A 136 5.01 3.20 24.62
C VAL A 136 5.87 3.42 23.39
N VAL A 137 6.19 4.68 23.05
CA VAL A 137 7.07 4.99 21.91
C VAL A 137 8.46 4.39 22.12
N GLY A 138 9.03 4.48 23.33
CA GLY A 138 10.29 3.83 23.68
C GLY A 138 10.25 2.31 23.50
N LYS A 139 9.14 1.66 23.86
CA LYS A 139 8.94 0.23 23.61
C LYS A 139 8.85 -0.08 22.12
N LEU A 140 8.13 0.73 21.34
CA LEU A 140 8.04 0.57 19.88
C LEU A 140 9.43 0.70 19.23
N ARG A 141 10.21 1.72 19.60
CA ARG A 141 11.60 1.89 19.15
C ARG A 141 12.47 0.67 19.46
N SER A 142 12.27 0.02 20.61
CA SER A 142 13.03 -1.18 20.98
C SER A 142 12.70 -2.44 20.17
N MET A 143 11.53 -2.46 19.51
CA MET A 143 11.07 -3.57 18.67
C MET A 143 11.34 -3.33 17.18
N GLU A 144 11.84 -2.15 16.84
CA GLU A 144 11.97 -1.70 15.46
C GLU A 144 13.13 -2.40 14.74
N THR A 145 12.87 -2.86 13.52
CA THR A 145 13.85 -3.59 12.70
C THR A 145 14.72 -2.68 11.84
N HIS A 146 14.26 -1.45 11.56
CA HIS A 146 14.84 -0.48 10.62
C HIS A 146 15.05 -1.00 9.18
N ILE A 147 14.41 -2.11 8.81
CA ILE A 147 14.43 -2.67 7.46
C ILE A 147 13.00 -2.63 6.91
N TYR A 148 12.67 -1.56 6.18
CA TYR A 148 11.28 -1.34 5.76
C TYR A 148 10.98 -1.88 4.36
N ASP A 149 11.86 -1.60 3.40
CA ASP A 149 11.68 -1.95 1.98
C ASP A 149 12.02 -3.42 1.70
N ILE A 150 11.19 -4.32 2.22
CA ILE A 150 11.27 -5.76 2.01
C ILE A 150 10.06 -6.24 1.23
N ALA A 151 10.21 -7.30 0.44
CA ALA A 151 9.10 -7.96 -0.26
C ALA A 151 8.88 -9.36 0.32
N HIS A 152 7.62 -9.72 0.52
CA HIS A 152 7.21 -11.01 1.02
C HIS A 152 7.64 -12.10 0.02
N PRO A 153 8.21 -13.23 0.48
CA PRO A 153 8.60 -14.31 -0.43
C PRO A 153 7.46 -14.78 -1.34
N GLU A 154 6.23 -14.84 -0.83
CA GLU A 154 5.05 -15.21 -1.63
C GLU A 154 4.77 -14.21 -2.78
N PHE A 155 5.01 -12.91 -2.59
CA PHE A 155 4.91 -11.94 -3.69
C PHE A 155 5.92 -12.24 -4.80
N LEU A 156 7.17 -12.54 -4.41
CA LEU A 156 8.24 -12.88 -5.35
C LEU A 156 7.94 -14.20 -6.08
N GLU A 157 7.41 -15.19 -5.37
CA GLU A 157 7.01 -16.47 -5.94
C GLU A 157 5.85 -16.35 -6.93
N ALA A 158 4.81 -15.59 -6.58
CA ALA A 158 3.65 -15.38 -7.44
C ALA A 158 4.08 -14.77 -8.78
N ARG A 159 4.95 -13.75 -8.76
CA ARG A 159 5.53 -13.15 -9.97
C ARG A 159 6.37 -14.14 -10.76
N THR A 160 7.21 -14.93 -10.07
CA THR A 160 8.08 -15.91 -10.74
C THR A 160 7.29 -17.04 -11.40
N LYS A 161 6.24 -17.55 -10.75
CA LYS A 161 5.35 -18.58 -11.30
C LYS A 161 4.59 -18.06 -12.52
N ALA A 162 4.03 -16.85 -12.43
CA ALA A 162 3.34 -16.20 -13.55
C ALA A 162 4.29 -15.98 -14.74
N TRP A 163 5.51 -15.48 -14.49
CA TRP A 163 6.52 -15.29 -15.52
C TRP A 163 6.92 -16.61 -16.20
N ARG A 164 7.23 -17.65 -15.41
CA ARG A 164 7.56 -18.99 -15.94
C ARG A 164 6.43 -19.55 -16.80
N TYR A 165 5.19 -19.45 -16.32
CA TYR A 165 4.01 -19.87 -17.08
C TYR A 165 3.91 -19.16 -18.44
N TRP A 166 4.11 -17.84 -18.46
CA TRP A 166 4.09 -17.06 -19.71
C TRP A 166 5.26 -17.41 -20.63
N MET A 167 6.46 -17.58 -20.09
CA MET A 167 7.63 -17.98 -20.87
C MET A 167 7.45 -19.36 -21.50
N ASP A 168 6.92 -20.33 -20.78
CA ASP A 168 6.60 -21.66 -21.31
C ASP A 168 5.56 -21.55 -22.44
N LYS A 169 4.56 -20.67 -22.32
CA LYS A 169 3.57 -20.44 -23.38
C LYS A 169 4.17 -19.78 -24.60
N VAL A 170 5.06 -18.80 -24.42
CA VAL A 170 5.81 -18.18 -25.52
C VAL A 170 6.68 -19.23 -26.19
N GLU A 171 7.44 -20.04 -25.45
CA GLU A 171 8.28 -21.10 -26.02
C GLU A 171 7.45 -22.15 -26.76
N GLN A 172 6.32 -22.59 -26.21
CA GLN A 172 5.36 -23.47 -26.89
C GLN A 172 4.80 -22.82 -28.16
N PHE A 173 4.55 -21.51 -28.16
CA PHE A 173 4.11 -20.79 -29.35
C PHE A 173 5.22 -20.66 -30.38
N GLU A 174 6.46 -20.33 -29.99
CA GLU A 174 7.60 -20.21 -30.91
C GLU A 174 7.97 -21.57 -31.54
N THR A 175 7.88 -22.65 -30.77
CA THR A 175 8.11 -24.01 -31.27
C THR A 175 7.00 -24.48 -32.21
N ARG A 176 5.73 -24.18 -31.92
CA ARG A 176 4.58 -24.58 -32.77
C ARG A 176 4.32 -23.64 -33.96
N HIS A 177 4.70 -22.37 -33.86
CA HIS A 177 4.41 -21.32 -34.85
C HIS A 177 5.65 -20.47 -35.16
N THR A 178 6.75 -21.15 -35.51
CA THR A 178 8.08 -20.55 -35.71
C THR A 178 8.08 -19.41 -36.74
N LEU A 179 7.23 -19.49 -37.77
CA LEU A 179 7.07 -18.43 -38.76
C LEU A 179 6.40 -17.18 -38.18
N MET A 180 5.36 -17.36 -37.36
CA MET A 180 4.59 -16.29 -36.73
C MET A 180 5.43 -15.58 -35.65
N ALA A 181 6.18 -16.33 -34.85
CA ALA A 181 7.13 -15.80 -33.88
C ALA A 181 8.23 -14.96 -34.56
N LYS A 182 8.78 -15.41 -35.69
CA LYS A 182 9.74 -14.63 -36.49
C LYS A 182 9.14 -13.33 -37.03
N LEU A 183 7.87 -13.35 -37.45
CA LEU A 183 7.14 -12.16 -37.90
C LEU A 183 6.91 -11.15 -36.77
N LEU A 184 6.42 -11.60 -35.61
CA LEU A 184 6.21 -10.74 -34.44
C LEU A 184 7.51 -10.12 -33.92
N LYS A 185 8.62 -10.88 -33.88
CA LYS A 185 9.95 -10.35 -33.54
C LYS A 185 10.43 -9.29 -34.53
N LYS A 186 10.19 -9.48 -35.84
CA LYS A 186 10.51 -8.47 -36.87
C LYS A 186 9.67 -7.19 -36.75
N VAL A 187 8.40 -7.31 -36.37
CA VAL A 187 7.52 -6.16 -36.14
C VAL A 187 7.95 -5.41 -34.88
N TRP A 188 8.18 -6.11 -33.77
CA TRP A 188 8.62 -5.52 -32.49
C TRP A 188 9.96 -4.77 -32.61
N ALA A 189 10.92 -5.31 -33.37
CA ALA A 189 12.21 -4.67 -33.61
C ALA A 189 12.13 -3.32 -34.36
N ARG A 190 10.98 -2.96 -34.95
CA ARG A 190 10.75 -1.64 -35.57
C ARG A 190 10.24 -0.58 -34.58
N TYR A 191 9.86 -0.98 -33.37
CA TYR A 191 9.32 -0.12 -32.32
C TYR A 191 10.27 0.01 -31.11
N LYS A 192 11.51 -0.47 -31.24
CA LYS A 192 12.65 -0.13 -30.39
C LYS A 192 13.53 0.86 -31.15
#